data_AF-A0A7K1IXR8-F1
#
_entry.id   AF-A0A7K1IXR8-F1
#
_cell.length_a   1.000
_cell.length_b   1.000
_cell.length_c   1.000
_cell.angle_alpha   90.00
_cell.angle_beta   90.00
_cell.angle_gamma   90.00
#
_symmetry.space_group_name_H-M   'P 1'
#
loop_
_entity.id
_entity.type
_entity.pdbx_description
1 polymer ?
#
loop_
_entity_poly.entity_id
_entity_poly.type
_entity_poly.pdbx_seq_one_letter_code
_entity_poly.pdbx_strand_id
1 'polypeptide(L)'
;AITRFFPCRNIDQSARIYTIDPKDHLRAERTAEDAGLEIRGVMHSHTHTEAYPSPTDVAAAPDPDWHYLIVTLKREKPEMRTYRIQAGGITEVTLETRA
;
A
#
# COMPACT_ATOMS: atom_id res chain seq x y z
N ALA A 1 -8.46 0.62 12.99
CA ALA A 1 -8.22 -0.80 12.62
C ALA A 1 -8.54 -0.97 11.14
N ILE A 2 -7.77 -1.80 10.42
CA ILE A 2 -8.09 -2.16 9.04
C ILE A 2 -9.05 -3.36 9.07
N THR A 3 -10.18 -3.25 8.38
CA THR A 3 -11.25 -4.26 8.43
C THR A 3 -11.47 -4.98 7.10
N ARG A 4 -10.97 -4.42 6.00
CA ARG A 4 -11.12 -4.97 4.65
C ARG A 4 -9.85 -4.73 3.84
N PHE A 5 -9.57 -5.65 2.92
CA PHE A 5 -8.52 -5.54 1.92
C PHE A 5 -9.11 -5.77 0.53
N PHE A 6 -8.77 -4.91 -0.42
CA PHE A 6 -9.26 -4.98 -1.79
C PHE A 6 -8.09 -5.27 -2.74
N PRO A 7 -7.94 -6.52 -3.21
CA PRO A 7 -6.91 -6.83 -4.20
C PRO A 7 -7.22 -6.09 -5.50
N CYS A 8 -6.20 -5.41 -6.02
CA CYS A 8 -6.27 -4.67 -7.27
C CYS A 8 -5.24 -5.19 -8.26
N ARG A 9 -5.55 -5.15 -9.55
CA ARG A 9 -4.61 -5.51 -10.60
C ARG A 9 -3.50 -4.46 -10.71
N ASN A 10 -2.24 -4.92 -10.73
CA ASN A 10 -1.12 -4.11 -11.20
C ASN A 10 -1.15 -4.06 -12.74
N ILE A 11 -1.53 -2.91 -13.31
CA ILE A 11 -1.64 -2.77 -14.78
C ILE A 11 -0.27 -2.71 -15.47
N ASP A 12 0.79 -2.31 -14.75
CA ASP A 12 2.16 -2.29 -15.29
C ASP A 12 2.75 -3.68 -15.48
N GLN A 13 2.15 -4.71 -14.86
CA GLN A 13 2.64 -6.10 -14.89
C GLN A 13 4.14 -6.20 -14.58
N SER A 14 4.60 -5.36 -13.65
CA SER A 14 6.01 -5.17 -13.34
C SER A 14 6.32 -5.67 -11.93
N ALA A 15 7.53 -6.19 -11.76
CA ALA A 15 8.08 -6.57 -10.45
C ALA A 15 8.73 -5.40 -9.70
N ARG A 16 8.76 -4.19 -10.31
CA ARG A 16 9.47 -3.00 -9.79
C ARG A 16 8.58 -1.78 -9.58
N ILE A 17 7.54 -1.64 -10.39
CA ILE A 17 6.59 -0.53 -10.32
C ILE A 17 5.17 -1.07 -10.34
N TYR A 18 4.23 -0.26 -9.88
CA TYR A 18 2.84 -0.61 -9.92
C TYR A 18 1.99 0.60 -10.27
N THR A 19 0.89 0.32 -10.94
CA THR A 19 -0.24 1.24 -11.10
C THR A 19 -1.49 0.44 -10.80
N ILE A 20 -2.32 0.95 -9.90
CA ILE A 20 -3.61 0.33 -9.54
C ILE A 20 -4.55 0.48 -10.72
N ASP A 21 -5.21 -0.60 -11.14
CA ASP A 21 -6.29 -0.51 -12.13
C ASP A 21 -7.38 0.47 -11.63
N PRO A 22 -7.67 1.57 -12.36
CA PRO A 22 -8.64 2.55 -11.93
C PRO A 22 -10.04 1.98 -11.69
N LYS A 23 -10.42 0.89 -12.36
CA LYS A 23 -11.71 0.22 -12.14
C LYS A 23 -11.74 -0.54 -10.83
N ASP A 24 -10.63 -1.16 -10.45
CA ASP A 24 -10.51 -1.83 -9.16
C ASP A 24 -10.50 -0.80 -8.02
N HIS A 25 -9.80 0.32 -8.19
CA HIS A 25 -9.80 1.43 -7.23
C HIS A 25 -11.21 1.99 -7.02
N LEU A 26 -11.92 2.35 -8.11
CA LEU A 26 -13.28 2.89 -8.04
C LEU A 26 -14.25 1.91 -7.37
N ARG A 27 -14.09 0.60 -7.61
CA ARG A 27 -14.90 -0.43 -6.95
C ARG A 27 -14.61 -0.47 -5.45
N ALA A 28 -13.35 -0.38 -5.04
CA ALA A 28 -12.96 -0.36 -3.63
C ALA A 28 -13.52 0.87 -2.92
N GLU A 29 -13.40 2.06 -3.52
CA GLU A 29 -13.94 3.32 -3.00
C GLU A 29 -15.44 3.23 -2.78
N ARG A 30 -16.21 2.85 -3.81
CA ARG A 30 -17.67 2.71 -3.70
C ARG A 30 -18.09 1.69 -2.64
N THR A 31 -17.39 0.55 -2.59
CA THR A 31 -17.70 -0.50 -1.61
C THR A 31 -17.38 -0.05 -0.17
N ALA A 32 -16.35 0.79 0.00
CA ALA A 32 -16.03 1.37 1.29
C ALA A 32 -17.10 2.39 1.69
N GLU A 33 -17.45 3.32 0.79
CA GLU A 33 -18.46 4.34 0.99
C GLU A 33 -19.83 3.75 1.36
N ASP A 34 -20.32 2.77 0.59
CA ASP A 34 -21.58 2.06 0.85
C ASP A 34 -21.61 1.38 2.22
N ALA A 35 -20.44 1.04 2.77
CA ALA A 35 -20.27 0.42 4.08
C ALA A 35 -19.95 1.43 5.21
N GLY A 36 -19.94 2.74 4.92
CA GLY A 36 -19.53 3.77 5.87
C GLY A 36 -18.06 3.68 6.28
N LEU A 37 -17.21 3.14 5.40
CA LEU A 37 -15.77 3.00 5.57
C LEU A 37 -15.02 3.99 4.67
N GLU A 38 -13.76 4.23 4.99
CA GLU A 38 -12.85 5.02 4.17
C GLU A 38 -11.61 4.20 3.75
N ILE A 39 -10.99 4.58 2.64
CA ILE A 39 -9.70 4.04 2.24
C ILE A 39 -8.61 4.64 3.15
N ARG A 40 -7.95 3.78 3.93
CA ARG A 40 -6.88 4.20 4.87
C ARG A 40 -5.48 4.16 4.27
N GLY A 41 -5.33 3.61 3.07
CA GLY A 41 -4.04 3.52 2.39
C GLY A 41 -3.96 2.40 1.38
N VAL A 42 -2.73 2.11 0.97
CA VAL A 42 -2.38 1.19 -0.11
C VAL A 42 -1.36 0.17 0.38
N MET A 43 -1.38 -1.00 -0.24
CA MET A 43 -0.36 -2.02 -0.05
C MET A 43 0.24 -2.43 -1.39
N HIS A 44 1.56 -2.59 -1.41
CA HIS A 44 2.27 -3.21 -2.53
C HIS A 44 3.42 -4.09 -2.04
N SER A 45 3.95 -4.93 -2.93
CA SER A 45 5.01 -5.87 -2.60
C SER A 45 6.32 -5.56 -3.30
N HIS A 46 7.42 -5.66 -2.56
CA HIS A 46 8.78 -5.62 -3.08
C HIS A 46 9.30 -7.05 -3.25
N THR A 47 9.65 -7.44 -4.47
CA THR A 47 10.05 -8.83 -4.76
C THR A 47 11.48 -9.15 -4.32
N HIS A 48 12.38 -8.15 -4.29
CA HIS A 48 13.82 -8.36 -4.06
C HIS A 48 14.45 -7.34 -3.09
N THR A 49 13.71 -6.32 -2.67
CA THR A 49 14.20 -5.21 -1.83
C THR A 49 13.53 -5.22 -0.46
N GLU A 50 14.11 -4.50 0.49
CA GLU A 50 13.53 -4.36 1.84
C GLU A 50 12.14 -3.72 1.76
N ALA A 51 11.33 -3.93 2.81
CA ALA A 51 10.03 -3.30 2.97
C ALA A 51 10.19 -1.83 3.37
N TYR A 52 10.80 -1.02 2.50
CA TYR A 52 11.04 0.42 2.71
C TYR A 52 10.69 1.17 1.41
N PRO A 53 10.07 2.37 1.47
CA PRO A 53 9.66 3.08 0.26
C PRO A 53 10.86 3.45 -0.61
N SER A 54 10.81 3.09 -1.89
CA SER A 54 11.77 3.54 -2.89
C SER A 54 11.50 5.00 -3.30
N PRO A 55 12.44 5.67 -3.98
CA PRO A 55 12.19 7.00 -4.55
C PRO A 55 10.98 7.03 -5.48
N THR A 56 10.72 5.94 -6.22
CA THR A 56 9.54 5.82 -7.09
C THR A 56 8.26 5.72 -6.27
N ASP A 57 8.26 4.97 -5.16
CA ASP A 57 7.09 4.89 -4.27
C ASP A 57 6.75 6.25 -3.66
N VAL A 58 7.78 7.00 -3.22
CA VAL A 58 7.61 8.35 -2.66
C VAL A 58 7.04 9.31 -3.69
N ALA A 59 7.51 9.24 -4.94
CA ALA A 59 7.00 10.08 -6.02
C ALA A 59 5.58 9.69 -6.46
N ALA A 60 5.21 8.42 -6.28
CA ALA A 60 3.90 7.88 -6.65
C ALA A 60 2.88 7.90 -5.50
N ALA A 61 3.21 8.49 -4.34
CA ALA A 61 2.34 8.60 -3.16
C ALA A 61 1.38 9.79 -3.30
N PRO A 62 0.08 9.58 -3.65
CA PRO A 62 -0.81 10.68 -4.00
C PRO A 62 -1.38 11.39 -2.76
N ASP A 63 -1.47 10.67 -1.63
CA ASP A 63 -2.23 11.12 -0.46
C ASP A 63 -1.32 11.08 0.80
N PRO A 64 -1.06 12.23 1.44
CA PRO A 64 -0.25 12.30 2.66
C PRO A 64 -0.93 11.67 3.88
N ASP A 65 -2.23 11.38 3.77
CA ASP A 65 -3.08 10.76 4.79
C ASP A 65 -3.26 9.25 4.65
N TRP A 66 -2.60 8.64 3.67
CA TRP A 66 -2.57 7.20 3.52
C TRP A 66 -1.47 6.54 4.34
N HIS A 67 -1.72 5.27 4.68
CA HIS A 67 -0.71 4.33 5.16
C HIS A 67 -0.19 3.54 3.96
N TYR A 68 1.12 3.59 3.73
CA TYR A 68 1.80 2.87 2.65
C TYR A 68 2.42 1.60 3.21
N LEU A 69 1.67 0.50 3.13
CA LEU A 69 2.09 -0.82 3.61
C LEU A 69 2.94 -1.51 2.53
N ILE A 70 4.19 -1.82 2.86
CA ILE A 70 5.09 -2.54 1.95
C ILE A 70 5.33 -3.93 2.52
N VAL A 71 5.10 -4.94 1.69
CA VAL A 71 5.47 -6.32 1.99
C VAL A 71 6.71 -6.69 1.20
N THR A 72 7.80 -7.05 1.87
CA THR A 72 8.96 -7.61 1.18
C THR A 72 8.84 -9.12 1.05
N LEU A 73 9.17 -9.61 -0.15
CA LEU A 73 9.29 -11.02 -0.52
C LEU A 73 10.76 -11.40 -0.76
N LYS A 74 11.71 -10.54 -0.37
CA LYS A 74 13.16 -10.77 -0.50
C LYS A 74 13.62 -12.04 0.24
N ARG A 75 12.86 -12.46 1.25
CA ARG A 75 13.15 -13.59 2.14
C ARG A 75 12.02 -14.61 2.06
N GLU A 76 12.29 -15.83 2.50
CA GLU A 76 11.31 -16.92 2.52
C GLU A 76 10.04 -16.55 3.31
N LYS A 77 10.21 -15.89 4.46
CA LYS A 77 9.11 -15.36 5.25
C LYS A 77 8.82 -13.91 4.84
N PRO A 78 7.60 -13.57 4.39
CA PRO A 78 7.22 -12.20 4.11
C PRO A 78 7.30 -11.33 5.36
N GLU A 79 7.84 -10.13 5.21
CA GLU A 79 7.88 -9.11 6.25
C GLU A 79 7.11 -7.89 5.78
N MET A 80 6.40 -7.23 6.69
CA MET A 80 5.55 -6.08 6.38
C MET A 80 5.93 -4.88 7.25
N ARG A 81 5.95 -3.70 6.64
CA ARG A 81 6.17 -2.42 7.32
C ARG A 81 5.26 -1.36 6.71
N THR A 82 4.82 -0.40 7.50
CA THR A 82 3.94 0.68 7.02
C THR A 82 4.55 2.04 7.24
N TYR A 83 4.27 2.96 6.32
CA TYR A 83 4.87 4.28 6.28
C TYR A 83 3.83 5.37 6.04
N ARG A 84 4.14 6.56 6.52
CA ARG A 84 3.52 7.83 6.13
C ARG A 84 4.50 8.56 5.22
N ILE A 85 4.01 9.05 4.09
CA ILE A 85 4.81 9.79 3.11
C ILE A 85 4.21 11.19 3.01
N GLN A 86 4.95 12.20 3.47
CA GLN A 86 4.46 13.58 3.55
C GLN A 86 5.55 14.54 3.09
N ALA A 87 5.28 15.32 2.03
CA ALA A 87 6.23 16.25 1.42
C ALA A 87 7.62 15.61 1.14
N GLY A 88 7.63 14.34 0.69
CA GLY A 88 8.84 13.56 0.44
C GLY A 88 9.51 12.96 1.69
N GLY A 89 9.08 13.33 2.89
CA GLY A 89 9.51 12.70 4.14
C GLY A 89 8.85 11.35 4.36
N ILE A 90 9.63 10.37 4.84
CA ILE A 90 9.18 9.01 5.15
C ILE A 90 9.21 8.83 6.68
N THR A 91 8.07 8.47 7.26
CA THR A 91 7.96 8.12 8.68
C THR A 91 7.39 6.71 8.81
N GLU A 92 8.14 5.80 9.44
CA GLU A 92 7.64 4.46 9.76
C GLU A 92 6.56 4.54 10.84
N VAL A 93 5.47 3.80 10.66
CA VAL A 93 4.40 3.68 11.63
C VAL A 93 4.36 2.23 12.10
N THR A 94 4.25 2.02 13.42
CA THR A 94 4.21 0.67 13.98
C THR A 94 2.96 -0.08 13.54
N LEU A 95 3.14 -1.31 13.07
CA LEU A 95 2.05 -2.24 12.82
C LEU A 95 1.73 -3.03 14.09
N GLU A 96 0.49 -2.93 14.53
CA GLU A 96 -0.06 -3.81 15.56
C GLU A 96 -0.93 -4.86 14.88
N THR A 97 -0.55 -6.14 15.02
CA THR A 97 -1.38 -7.26 14.60
C THR A 97 -2.04 -7.86 15.82
N ARG A 98 -3.31 -8.22 15.69
CA ARG A 98 -4.04 -9.00 16.69
C ARG A 98 -4.27 -10.39 16.11
N ALA A 99 -3.96 -11.40 16.90
CA ALA A 99 -4.25 -12.80 16.57
C ALA A 99 -5.75 -13.10 16.73
#